data_AF-X0RWM0-F1
#
_entry.id   AF-X0RWM0-F1
#
_cell.length_a   1.000
_cell.length_b   1.000
_cell.length_c   1.000
_cell.angle_alpha   90.00
_cell.angle_beta   90.00
_cell.angle_gamma   90.00
#
_symmetry.space_group_name_H-M   'P 1'
#
loop_
_entity.id
_entity.type
_entity.pdbx_description
1 polymer ?
#
loop_
_entity_poly.entity_id
_entity_poly.type
_entity_poly.pdbx_seq_one_letter_code
_entity_poly.pdbx_strand_id
1 'polypeptide(L)'
;YPQSGIGTVIRVDTTRNIRTREPMTYITPHVDIRQEPGWNHLVNGKWVRHTRGPLYMDPYPLSKSTFLVAYNPDKPWADPKAYGLYLLSESGAHSQIYRDPEISCWQPYPLRPRKTPPVLRSVRDAELAKKNLAVCTVQNVHFGMEGIKQGEVKYLRIMEQVPRPWDARRFWDPRNRLNNHTRLISSRSVLAAKVMYGVVPVEADGSAHFLVPADRCIYFQALDENYMELQRERTYVNYRPGEKRSCVGCHETPNNSPPSRTRMALALKRPPSKPGPQPGDRTAARAIHYPTDVQPVLDKYCLRCHGASNPKAKLDLTGALTTHFSRSYENITRRRLVKTFDEGSDWGGTPYAPPKSVGSHASRFITQVRKGCTGNDRKLPLADFVRLATWVDANAQYYGTYYGRKNIRFKDHPNFRPVPTFAQAISTVCPTPMDKR
;
A
#
# COMPACT_ATOMS: atom_id res chain seq x y z
N TYR A 1 -2.39 19.01 -8.33
CA TYR A 1 -1.65 17.75 -8.19
C TYR A 1 -1.62 17.08 -9.55
N PRO A 2 -0.45 16.82 -10.15
CA PRO A 2 -0.32 16.26 -11.50
C PRO A 2 -0.59 14.74 -11.49
N GLN A 3 -1.81 14.37 -11.09
CA GLN A 3 -2.38 13.05 -11.36
C GLN A 3 -3.21 13.10 -12.65
N SER A 4 -2.78 13.90 -13.64
CA SER A 4 -3.60 14.32 -14.76
C SER A 4 -3.33 13.57 -16.07
N GLY A 5 -2.52 12.51 -16.06
CA GLY A 5 -2.19 11.74 -17.29
C GLY A 5 -1.37 12.52 -18.33
N ILE A 6 -0.93 13.73 -17.99
CA ILE A 6 -0.11 14.62 -18.83
C ILE A 6 1.37 14.40 -18.49
N GLY A 7 2.26 14.44 -19.47
CA GLY A 7 3.70 14.45 -19.23
C GLY A 7 4.50 14.13 -20.47
N THR A 8 5.09 12.94 -20.49
CA THR A 8 6.04 12.47 -21.51
C THR A 8 5.51 11.20 -22.18
N VAL A 9 5.94 10.92 -23.41
CA VAL A 9 5.67 9.67 -24.11
C VAL A 9 6.86 8.73 -23.94
N ILE A 10 6.59 7.55 -23.38
CA ILE A 10 7.58 6.51 -23.12
C ILE A 10 7.12 5.21 -23.77
N ARG A 11 8.04 4.52 -24.43
CA ARG A 11 7.89 3.11 -24.80
C ARG A 11 8.49 2.23 -23.70
N VAL A 12 7.70 1.27 -23.20
CA VAL A 12 8.11 0.35 -22.14
C VAL A 12 8.46 -1.01 -22.72
N ASP A 13 9.70 -1.47 -22.50
CA ASP A 13 10.14 -2.83 -22.78
C ASP A 13 9.84 -3.74 -21.59
N THR A 14 8.77 -4.52 -21.69
CA THR A 14 8.32 -5.42 -20.62
C THR A 14 9.19 -6.66 -20.44
N THR A 15 10.24 -6.85 -21.26
CA THR A 15 11.20 -7.95 -21.09
C THR A 15 12.31 -7.63 -20.09
N ARG A 16 12.54 -6.35 -19.79
CA ARG A 16 13.55 -5.87 -18.84
C ARG A 16 13.01 -5.74 -17.42
N ASN A 17 13.86 -5.34 -16.49
CA ASN A 17 13.49 -5.18 -15.09
C ASN A 17 12.50 -4.00 -14.90
N ILE A 18 11.21 -4.31 -14.84
CA ILE A 18 10.12 -3.34 -14.66
C ILE A 18 10.13 -2.60 -13.31
N ARG A 19 11.05 -2.94 -12.39
CA ARG A 19 11.22 -2.24 -11.10
C ARG A 19 12.19 -1.06 -11.18
N THR A 20 12.86 -0.89 -12.31
CA THR A 20 13.80 0.21 -12.55
C THR A 20 13.30 1.10 -13.69
N ARG A 21 14.08 2.11 -14.06
CA ARG A 21 13.84 2.93 -15.26
C ARG A 21 14.45 2.33 -16.54
N GLU A 22 15.20 1.23 -16.44
CA GLU A 22 15.80 0.52 -17.57
C GLU A 22 14.83 0.15 -18.72
N PRO A 23 13.56 -0.25 -18.47
CA PRO A 23 12.62 -0.57 -19.56
C PRO A 23 12.08 0.68 -20.27
N MET A 24 12.36 1.90 -19.78
CA MET A 24 11.76 3.13 -20.28
C MET A 24 12.62 3.74 -21.39
N THR A 25 12.13 3.69 -22.63
CA THR A 25 12.66 4.49 -23.74
C THR A 25 11.82 5.74 -23.90
N TYR A 26 12.41 6.91 -23.67
CA TYR A 26 11.71 8.19 -23.77
C TYR A 26 11.66 8.63 -25.23
N ILE A 27 10.46 8.64 -25.81
CA ILE A 27 10.23 9.18 -27.16
C ILE A 27 10.30 10.72 -27.13
N THR A 28 9.93 11.30 -25.98
CA THR A 28 10.03 12.73 -25.70
C THR A 28 11.03 12.98 -24.56
N PRO A 29 12.35 12.86 -24.81
CA PRO A 29 13.38 12.80 -23.77
C PRO A 29 13.62 14.13 -23.03
N HIS A 30 12.98 15.21 -23.46
CA HIS A 30 13.09 16.53 -22.87
C HIS A 30 12.04 16.80 -21.77
N VAL A 31 11.15 15.83 -21.48
CA VAL A 31 10.13 15.90 -20.42
C VAL A 31 10.18 14.64 -19.57
N ASP A 32 10.15 14.78 -18.25
CA ASP A 32 10.10 13.66 -17.30
C ASP A 32 9.31 14.02 -16.02
N ILE A 33 8.68 13.02 -15.43
CA ILE A 33 7.99 13.11 -14.14
C ILE A 33 8.94 12.50 -13.09
N ARG A 34 9.74 13.37 -12.48
CA ARG A 34 10.75 12.98 -11.49
C ARG A 34 10.24 13.03 -10.06
N GLN A 35 9.09 13.67 -9.86
CA GLN A 35 8.52 13.91 -8.54
C GLN A 35 7.01 14.14 -8.62
N GLU A 36 6.28 13.83 -7.54
CA GLU A 36 4.81 13.98 -7.50
C GLU A 36 4.30 15.39 -7.85
N PRO A 37 4.96 16.55 -7.56
CA PRO A 37 4.35 17.85 -7.83
C PRO A 37 4.50 18.38 -9.26
N GLY A 38 5.11 17.66 -10.22
CA GLY A 38 5.02 18.13 -11.62
C GLY A 38 5.99 17.56 -12.63
N TRP A 39 5.96 18.25 -13.77
CA TRP A 39 6.78 17.98 -14.95
C TRP A 39 8.13 18.68 -14.84
N ASN A 40 9.16 17.99 -15.29
CA ASN A 40 10.52 18.49 -15.35
C ASN A 40 10.91 18.51 -16.81
N HIS A 41 11.50 19.62 -17.24
CA HIS A 41 11.90 19.85 -18.61
C HIS A 41 13.42 19.96 -18.66
N LEU A 42 14.04 19.35 -19.66
CA LEU A 42 15.47 19.45 -19.87
C LEU A 42 15.79 20.77 -20.57
N VAL A 43 16.32 21.73 -19.83
CA VAL A 43 16.69 23.07 -20.30
C VAL A 43 18.19 23.25 -20.11
N ASN A 44 18.94 23.43 -21.20
CA ASN A 44 20.40 23.61 -21.18
C ASN A 44 21.11 22.50 -20.37
N GLY A 45 20.70 21.24 -20.57
CA GLY A 45 21.25 20.08 -19.87
C GLY A 45 20.81 19.91 -18.40
N LYS A 46 19.96 20.81 -17.88
CA LYS A 46 19.45 20.76 -16.51
C LYS A 46 17.95 20.51 -16.47
N TRP A 47 17.52 19.65 -15.55
CA TRP A 47 16.11 19.40 -15.31
C TRP A 47 15.51 20.52 -14.47
N VAL A 48 14.56 21.25 -15.05
CA VAL A 48 13.88 22.36 -14.39
C VAL A 48 12.39 22.04 -14.29
N ARG A 49 11.81 22.21 -13.10
CA ARG A 49 10.36 22.06 -12.93
C ARG A 49 9.64 23.22 -13.61
N HIS A 50 8.70 22.90 -14.48
CA HIS A 50 7.91 23.89 -15.21
C HIS A 50 6.47 23.38 -15.40
N THR A 51 5.53 24.30 -15.58
CA THR A 51 4.10 24.01 -15.69
C THR A 51 3.53 24.30 -17.07
N ARG A 52 4.38 24.65 -18.03
CA ARG A 52 3.99 24.85 -19.43
C ARG A 52 4.63 23.78 -20.31
N GLY A 53 4.14 23.68 -21.54
CA GLY A 53 4.68 22.80 -22.57
C GLY A 53 6.21 22.89 -22.75
N PRO A 54 6.82 21.89 -23.39
CA PRO A 54 6.19 20.78 -24.10
C PRO A 54 5.59 19.72 -23.16
N LEU A 55 4.35 19.29 -23.41
CA LEU A 55 3.63 18.29 -22.61
C LEU A 55 2.75 17.41 -23.51
N TYR A 56 2.67 16.12 -23.17
CA TYR A 56 2.02 15.10 -23.98
C TYR A 56 0.93 14.36 -23.22
N MET A 57 -0.07 13.84 -23.93
CA MET A 57 -1.14 13.02 -23.39
C MET A 57 -1.71 12.06 -24.46
N ASP A 58 -2.37 11.00 -24.00
CA ASP A 58 -3.12 10.05 -24.84
C ASP A 58 -2.36 9.49 -26.06
N PRO A 59 -1.15 8.91 -25.89
CA PRO A 59 -0.45 8.31 -27.01
C PRO A 59 -1.22 7.10 -27.56
N TYR A 60 -1.44 7.06 -28.86
CA TYR A 60 -2.02 5.92 -29.56
C TYR A 60 -1.03 5.37 -30.61
N PRO A 61 -0.58 4.11 -30.52
CA PRO A 61 0.37 3.55 -31.47
C PRO A 61 -0.29 3.23 -32.83
N LEU A 62 0.24 3.83 -33.90
CA LEU A 62 -0.11 3.50 -35.28
C LEU A 62 0.79 2.38 -35.83
N SER A 63 2.09 2.45 -35.51
CA SER A 63 3.14 1.49 -35.89
C SER A 63 4.17 1.35 -34.76
N LYS A 64 5.29 0.64 -35.00
CA LYS A 64 6.42 0.57 -34.03
C LYS A 64 7.12 1.91 -33.81
N SER A 65 7.05 2.82 -34.78
CA SER A 65 7.82 4.07 -34.83
C SER A 65 6.95 5.32 -35.01
N THR A 66 5.62 5.19 -35.03
CA THR A 66 4.68 6.29 -35.25
C THR A 66 3.49 6.19 -34.33
N PHE A 67 3.15 7.30 -33.69
CA PHE A 67 2.11 7.42 -32.68
C PHE A 67 1.23 8.63 -32.99
N LEU A 68 -0.05 8.58 -32.64
CA LEU A 68 -0.85 9.80 -32.44
C LEU A 68 -0.68 10.28 -31.00
N VAL A 69 -0.72 11.58 -30.79
CA VAL A 69 -0.59 12.17 -29.44
C VAL A 69 -1.35 13.48 -29.34
N ALA A 70 -1.88 13.79 -28.16
CA ALA A 70 -2.30 15.14 -27.80
C ALA A 70 -1.08 15.91 -27.26
N TYR A 71 -0.74 17.05 -27.86
CA TYR A 71 0.50 17.78 -27.59
C TYR A 71 0.26 19.27 -27.34
N ASN A 72 0.82 19.75 -26.24
CA ASN A 72 0.91 21.16 -25.87
C ASN A 72 2.39 21.60 -25.95
N PRO A 73 2.76 22.45 -26.92
CA PRO A 73 4.15 22.85 -27.12
C PRO A 73 4.68 23.84 -26.07
N ASP A 74 3.85 24.75 -25.53
CA ASP A 74 4.35 25.95 -24.84
C ASP A 74 3.39 26.61 -23.83
N LYS A 75 2.11 26.22 -23.81
CA LYS A 75 1.09 26.85 -22.96
C LYS A 75 1.06 26.23 -21.56
N PRO A 76 0.49 26.92 -20.55
CA PRO A 76 0.22 26.30 -19.24
C PRO A 76 -0.53 24.98 -19.40
N TRP A 77 -0.18 23.97 -18.60
CA TRP A 77 -0.72 22.60 -18.70
C TRP A 77 -2.26 22.51 -18.63
N ALA A 78 -2.91 23.48 -17.97
CA ALA A 78 -4.36 23.54 -17.78
C ALA A 78 -5.04 24.58 -18.68
N ASP A 79 -4.32 25.17 -19.64
CA ASP A 79 -4.91 26.12 -20.57
C ASP A 79 -5.93 25.38 -21.46
N PRO A 80 -7.17 25.89 -21.56
CA PRO A 80 -8.24 25.19 -22.29
C PRO A 80 -7.96 25.06 -23.79
N LYS A 81 -6.97 25.76 -24.34
CA LYS A 81 -6.59 25.83 -25.78
C LYS A 81 -5.16 25.37 -26.04
N ALA A 82 -4.56 24.61 -25.11
CA ALA A 82 -3.16 24.22 -25.17
C ALA A 82 -2.85 23.06 -26.11
N TYR A 83 -3.76 22.08 -26.25
CA TYR A 83 -3.43 20.80 -26.87
C TYR A 83 -4.01 20.66 -28.27
N GLY A 84 -3.20 20.17 -29.21
CA GLY A 84 -3.64 19.74 -30.54
C GLY A 84 -3.30 18.26 -30.77
N LEU A 85 -3.78 17.71 -31.88
CA LEU A 85 -3.50 16.33 -32.30
C LEU A 85 -2.31 16.31 -33.27
N TYR A 86 -1.34 15.44 -33.00
CA TYR A 86 -0.10 15.33 -33.76
C TYR A 86 0.22 13.87 -34.07
N LEU A 87 0.93 13.65 -35.17
CA LEU A 87 1.80 12.49 -35.34
C LEU A 87 3.10 12.73 -34.57
N LEU A 88 3.55 11.70 -33.86
CA LEU A 88 4.82 11.64 -33.15
C LEU A 88 5.64 10.48 -33.71
N SER A 89 6.86 10.73 -34.16
CA SER A 89 7.80 9.68 -34.54
C SER A 89 8.59 9.17 -33.33
N GLU A 90 9.23 8.00 -33.47
CA GLU A 90 10.17 7.46 -32.48
C GLU A 90 11.37 8.37 -32.20
N SER A 91 11.77 9.20 -33.18
CA SER A 91 12.82 10.21 -33.01
C SER A 91 12.36 11.48 -32.27
N GLY A 92 11.06 11.59 -31.95
CA GLY A 92 10.48 12.77 -31.31
C GLY A 92 10.08 13.88 -32.29
N ALA A 93 10.01 13.60 -33.60
CA ALA A 93 9.51 14.55 -34.59
C ALA A 93 7.98 14.64 -34.53
N HIS A 94 7.45 15.85 -34.68
CA HIS A 94 6.03 16.13 -34.58
C HIS A 94 5.48 16.61 -35.92
N SER A 95 4.29 16.14 -36.30
CA SER A 95 3.54 16.68 -37.44
C SER A 95 2.10 16.94 -37.02
N GLN A 96 1.66 18.19 -37.10
CA GLN A 96 0.30 18.57 -36.69
C GLN A 96 -0.72 17.92 -37.62
N ILE A 97 -1.74 17.28 -37.04
CA ILE A 97 -2.90 16.78 -37.77
C ILE A 97 -4.03 17.79 -37.66
N TYR A 98 -4.35 18.21 -36.44
CA TYR A 98 -5.47 19.09 -36.17
C TYR A 98 -5.24 19.89 -34.90
N ARG A 99 -5.61 21.16 -34.92
CA ARG A 99 -5.67 22.01 -33.73
C ARG A 99 -6.87 22.93 -33.87
N ASP A 100 -7.65 23.00 -32.81
CA ASP A 100 -8.75 23.93 -32.69
C ASP A 100 -8.26 25.22 -32.01
N PRO A 101 -8.63 26.42 -32.50
CA PRO A 101 -8.23 27.67 -31.90
C PRO A 101 -8.98 28.01 -30.59
N GLU A 102 -10.10 27.33 -30.31
CA GLU A 102 -10.97 27.64 -29.18
C GLU A 102 -10.93 26.60 -28.06
N ILE A 103 -10.49 25.38 -28.36
CA ILE A 103 -10.43 24.28 -27.39
C ILE A 103 -9.17 23.41 -27.55
N SER A 104 -8.90 22.60 -26.54
CA SER A 104 -7.87 21.57 -26.56
C SER A 104 -8.42 20.28 -27.16
N CYS A 105 -7.67 19.67 -28.06
CA CYS A 105 -8.01 18.40 -28.69
C CYS A 105 -7.28 17.26 -27.98
N TRP A 106 -8.02 16.23 -27.56
CA TRP A 106 -7.53 15.11 -26.75
C TRP A 106 -7.87 13.76 -27.37
N GLN A 107 -7.32 12.67 -26.80
CA GLN A 107 -7.70 11.29 -27.10
C GLN A 107 -7.75 10.94 -28.60
N PRO A 108 -6.66 11.17 -29.37
CA PRO A 108 -6.66 10.83 -30.78
C PRO A 108 -6.86 9.32 -30.98
N TYR A 109 -7.90 8.96 -31.72
CA TYR A 109 -8.26 7.57 -31.97
C TYR A 109 -8.58 7.37 -33.45
N PRO A 110 -7.82 6.52 -34.19
CA PRO A 110 -8.06 6.32 -35.61
C PRO A 110 -9.27 5.39 -35.83
N LEU A 111 -10.15 5.77 -36.75
CA LEU A 111 -11.21 4.90 -37.23
C LEU A 111 -10.60 3.88 -38.21
N ARG A 112 -10.32 2.67 -37.73
CA ARG A 112 -9.79 1.57 -38.54
C ARG A 112 -10.32 0.20 -38.06
N PRO A 113 -10.46 -0.78 -38.95
CA PRO A 113 -10.72 -2.16 -38.55
C PRO A 113 -9.65 -2.68 -37.58
N ARG A 114 -10.04 -3.49 -36.59
CA ARG A 114 -9.13 -4.15 -35.64
C ARG A 114 -9.52 -5.61 -35.45
N LYS A 115 -8.53 -6.49 -35.29
CA LYS A 115 -8.76 -7.89 -34.93
C LYS A 115 -9.29 -7.97 -33.50
N THR A 116 -10.43 -8.62 -33.32
CA THR A 116 -10.99 -8.91 -31.99
C THR A 116 -10.01 -9.78 -31.19
N PRO A 117 -9.60 -9.37 -29.97
CA PRO A 117 -8.77 -10.21 -29.10
C PRO A 117 -9.48 -11.53 -28.76
N PRO A 118 -8.74 -12.63 -28.54
CA PRO A 118 -9.34 -13.89 -28.11
C PRO A 118 -10.02 -13.75 -26.74
N VAL A 119 -11.14 -14.43 -26.55
CA VAL A 119 -11.81 -14.54 -25.25
C VAL A 119 -11.19 -15.70 -24.48
N LEU A 120 -10.52 -15.40 -23.37
CA LEU A 120 -9.91 -16.43 -22.52
C LEU A 120 -10.97 -17.06 -21.60
N ARG A 121 -10.94 -18.38 -21.46
CA ARG A 121 -11.79 -19.10 -20.49
C ARG A 121 -11.24 -18.93 -19.08
N SER A 122 -12.08 -18.48 -18.15
CA SER A 122 -11.76 -18.43 -16.72
C SER A 122 -12.58 -19.48 -15.97
N VAL A 123 -11.91 -20.51 -15.44
CA VAL A 123 -12.55 -21.55 -14.63
C VAL A 123 -12.59 -21.09 -13.18
N ARG A 124 -13.79 -21.08 -12.58
CA ARG A 124 -14.01 -20.69 -11.18
C ARG A 124 -14.69 -21.83 -10.42
N ASP A 125 -14.25 -22.04 -9.19
CA ASP A 125 -14.81 -23.01 -8.26
C ASP A 125 -16.10 -22.46 -7.64
N ALA A 126 -17.23 -23.12 -7.92
CA ALA A 126 -18.55 -22.63 -7.54
C ALA A 126 -18.77 -22.59 -6.02
N GLU A 127 -18.21 -23.54 -5.27
CA GLU A 127 -18.37 -23.61 -3.82
C GLU A 127 -17.55 -22.54 -3.10
N LEU A 128 -16.35 -22.26 -3.60
CA LEU A 128 -15.56 -21.13 -3.13
C LEU A 128 -16.20 -19.79 -3.52
N ALA A 129 -16.78 -19.69 -4.72
CA ALA A 129 -17.47 -18.50 -5.17
C ALA A 129 -18.68 -18.14 -4.27
N LYS A 130 -19.50 -19.13 -3.88
CA LYS A 130 -20.62 -18.95 -2.93
C LYS A 130 -20.17 -18.41 -1.56
N LYS A 131 -18.93 -18.71 -1.16
CA LYS A 131 -18.33 -18.27 0.11
C LYS A 131 -17.53 -16.97 -0.02
N ASN A 132 -17.49 -16.38 -1.21
CA ASN A 132 -16.65 -15.22 -1.54
C ASN A 132 -15.16 -15.45 -1.20
N LEU A 133 -14.66 -16.65 -1.50
CA LEU A 133 -13.27 -17.06 -1.26
C LEU A 133 -12.55 -17.38 -2.57
N ALA A 134 -11.22 -17.33 -2.50
CA ALA A 134 -10.31 -17.84 -3.51
C ALA A 134 -9.18 -18.63 -2.85
N VAL A 135 -8.42 -19.37 -3.66
CA VAL A 135 -7.23 -20.11 -3.24
C VAL A 135 -5.99 -19.44 -3.81
N CYS A 136 -5.02 -19.19 -2.94
CA CYS A 136 -3.68 -18.75 -3.28
C CYS A 136 -2.68 -19.87 -3.01
N THR A 137 -1.81 -20.13 -3.98
CA THR A 137 -0.64 -20.99 -3.83
C THR A 137 0.61 -20.17 -4.09
N VAL A 138 1.61 -20.27 -3.22
CA VAL A 138 2.95 -19.74 -3.42
C VAL A 138 3.89 -20.93 -3.54
N GLN A 139 4.62 -21.03 -4.66
CA GLN A 139 5.53 -22.15 -4.91
C GLN A 139 6.79 -22.08 -4.02
N ASN A 140 7.38 -20.90 -3.91
CA ASN A 140 8.47 -20.62 -2.98
C ASN A 140 8.47 -19.14 -2.57
N VAL A 141 8.08 -18.85 -1.33
CA VAL A 141 7.98 -17.49 -0.81
C VAL A 141 9.31 -16.72 -0.94
N HIS A 142 10.45 -17.39 -0.79
CA HIS A 142 11.79 -16.81 -0.82
C HIS A 142 12.24 -16.34 -2.20
N PHE A 143 11.53 -16.73 -3.27
CA PHE A 143 11.88 -16.31 -4.61
C PHE A 143 11.67 -14.78 -4.77
N GLY A 144 12.76 -14.08 -5.13
CA GLY A 144 12.78 -12.62 -5.24
C GLY A 144 12.97 -11.86 -3.92
N MET A 145 13.23 -12.55 -2.80
CA MET A 145 13.50 -11.93 -1.49
C MET A 145 14.99 -12.03 -1.13
N GLU A 146 15.83 -11.29 -1.85
CA GLU A 146 17.29 -11.26 -1.65
C GLU A 146 17.66 -10.98 -0.18
N GLY A 147 18.53 -11.81 0.40
CA GLY A 147 18.97 -11.66 1.80
C GLY A 147 18.09 -12.36 2.85
N ILE A 148 16.96 -12.95 2.46
CA ILE A 148 16.17 -13.83 3.34
C ILE A 148 16.58 -15.29 3.11
N LYS A 149 16.94 -15.99 4.18
CA LYS A 149 17.41 -17.38 4.10
C LYS A 149 16.24 -18.34 3.89
N GLN A 150 16.49 -19.44 3.18
CA GLN A 150 15.50 -20.52 3.07
C GLN A 150 15.09 -21.02 4.46
N GLY A 151 13.78 -21.15 4.66
CA GLY A 151 13.18 -21.57 5.93
C GLY A 151 13.13 -20.48 6.99
N GLU A 152 13.60 -19.26 6.73
CA GLU A 152 13.45 -18.12 7.66
C GLU A 152 12.00 -17.65 7.73
N VAL A 153 11.27 -17.72 6.61
CA VAL A 153 9.83 -17.44 6.57
C VAL A 153 9.08 -18.63 7.14
N LYS A 154 8.33 -18.40 8.23
CA LYS A 154 7.50 -19.42 8.90
C LYS A 154 6.02 -19.24 8.61
N TYR A 155 5.59 -17.99 8.39
CA TYR A 155 4.18 -17.67 8.18
C TYR A 155 4.02 -16.60 7.11
N LEU A 156 2.85 -16.60 6.47
CA LEU A 156 2.35 -15.44 5.74
C LEU A 156 1.20 -14.80 6.54
N ARG A 157 1.31 -13.51 6.84
CA ARG A 157 0.19 -12.71 7.35
C ARG A 157 -0.62 -12.19 6.17
N ILE A 158 -1.92 -12.43 6.18
CA ILE A 158 -2.84 -11.98 5.14
C ILE A 158 -3.45 -10.67 5.59
N MET A 159 -3.12 -9.60 4.89
CA MET A 159 -3.54 -8.24 5.20
C MET A 159 -4.46 -7.70 4.12
N GLU A 160 -5.33 -6.76 4.47
CA GLU A 160 -6.05 -5.93 3.49
C GLU A 160 -5.73 -4.46 3.72
N GLN A 161 -5.53 -3.74 2.62
CA GLN A 161 -5.64 -2.29 2.62
C GLN A 161 -7.09 -1.92 2.28
N VAL A 162 -7.85 -1.49 3.29
CA VAL A 162 -9.29 -1.24 3.12
C VAL A 162 -9.49 -0.01 2.23
N PRO A 163 -10.20 -0.14 1.10
CA PRO A 163 -10.51 1.00 0.25
C PRO A 163 -11.37 1.99 1.03
N ARG A 164 -11.12 3.27 0.82
CA ARG A 164 -11.86 4.30 1.54
C ARG A 164 -13.28 4.44 0.97
N PRO A 165 -14.33 4.14 1.74
CA PRO A 165 -15.68 4.21 1.19
C PRO A 165 -16.18 5.65 1.09
N TRP A 166 -17.19 5.85 0.25
CA TRP A 166 -17.84 7.15 0.10
C TRP A 166 -18.59 7.58 1.36
N ASP A 167 -19.14 6.64 2.11
CA ASP A 167 -19.86 6.91 3.36
C ASP A 167 -18.92 7.30 4.52
N ALA A 168 -17.60 7.12 4.38
CA ALA A 168 -16.59 7.68 5.28
C ALA A 168 -16.31 9.18 5.02
N ARG A 169 -17.29 9.91 4.45
CA ARG A 169 -17.28 11.38 4.36
C ARG A 169 -17.52 11.97 5.75
N ARG A 170 -16.79 13.03 6.06
CA ARG A 170 -16.89 13.73 7.35
C ARG A 170 -17.88 14.88 7.24
N PHE A 171 -19.17 14.59 7.38
CA PHE A 171 -20.21 15.63 7.34
C PHE A 171 -20.05 16.67 8.46
N TRP A 172 -19.39 16.29 9.58
CA TRP A 172 -19.10 17.16 10.73
C TRP A 172 -17.84 18.04 10.58
N ASP A 173 -17.05 17.87 9.52
CA ASP A 173 -15.92 18.75 9.16
C ASP A 173 -15.74 18.82 7.62
N PRO A 174 -16.74 19.42 6.91
CA PRO A 174 -16.82 19.37 5.45
C PRO A 174 -15.72 20.20 4.78
N ARG A 175 -15.17 21.20 5.48
CA ARG A 175 -14.09 22.07 4.98
C ARG A 175 -12.70 21.67 5.49
N ASN A 176 -12.56 20.49 6.12
CA ASN A 176 -11.25 19.97 6.56
C ASN A 176 -10.53 20.94 7.51
N ARG A 177 -11.28 21.74 8.29
CA ARG A 177 -10.73 22.80 9.15
C ARG A 177 -10.05 22.25 10.39
N LEU A 178 -10.42 21.04 10.81
CA LEU A 178 -9.91 20.45 12.04
C LEU A 178 -8.74 19.51 11.82
N ASN A 179 -8.50 19.12 10.58
CA ASN A 179 -7.51 18.12 10.22
C ASN A 179 -7.27 18.21 8.72
N ASN A 180 -6.03 18.38 8.30
CA ASN A 180 -5.66 18.54 6.89
C ASN A 180 -5.83 17.26 6.07
N HIS A 181 -5.93 16.08 6.69
CA HIS A 181 -6.14 14.83 5.96
C HIS A 181 -7.60 14.47 6.08
N THR A 182 -8.28 14.38 4.94
CA THR A 182 -9.73 14.25 4.94
C THR A 182 -10.23 13.02 5.72
N ARG A 183 -9.40 12.00 5.95
CA ARG A 183 -9.71 10.80 6.76
C ARG A 183 -8.47 10.36 7.51
N LEU A 184 -8.41 10.66 8.81
CA LEU A 184 -7.23 10.41 9.64
C LEU A 184 -7.15 8.94 10.04
N ILE A 185 -6.10 8.27 9.58
CA ILE A 185 -5.77 6.89 9.99
C ILE A 185 -4.53 6.87 10.88
N SER A 186 -3.53 7.68 10.54
CA SER A 186 -2.25 7.72 11.24
C SER A 186 -1.67 9.15 11.22
N SER A 187 -0.52 9.33 11.86
CA SER A 187 0.30 10.54 11.73
C SER A 187 1.57 10.22 10.95
N ARG A 188 1.71 10.79 9.74
CA ARG A 188 2.92 10.69 8.89
C ARG A 188 3.31 9.28 8.45
N SER A 189 2.41 8.30 8.54
CA SER A 189 2.68 6.92 8.10
C SER A 189 1.71 6.47 6.98
N VAL A 190 0.72 5.63 7.28
CA VAL A 190 -0.22 5.09 6.31
C VAL A 190 -1.47 5.96 6.12
N LEU A 191 -1.86 6.13 4.87
CA LEU A 191 -3.06 6.87 4.46
C LEU A 191 -4.36 6.05 4.45
N ALA A 192 -4.23 4.73 4.41
CA ALA A 192 -5.34 3.80 4.34
C ALA A 192 -5.41 2.91 5.58
N ALA A 193 -6.63 2.60 6.03
CA ALA A 193 -6.85 1.63 7.10
C ALA A 193 -6.43 0.24 6.63
N LYS A 194 -5.74 -0.49 7.52
CA LYS A 194 -5.33 -1.88 7.31
C LYS A 194 -5.99 -2.80 8.32
N VAL A 195 -6.35 -3.98 7.85
CA VAL A 195 -6.88 -5.06 8.68
C VAL A 195 -6.13 -6.34 8.37
N MET A 196 -6.23 -7.31 9.27
CA MET A 196 -5.64 -8.63 9.11
C MET A 196 -6.74 -9.68 9.02
N TYR A 197 -6.58 -10.66 8.14
CA TYR A 197 -7.45 -11.84 8.03
C TYR A 197 -6.92 -13.06 8.79
N GLY A 198 -5.62 -13.07 9.10
CA GLY A 198 -4.95 -14.08 9.91
C GLY A 198 -3.55 -14.40 9.39
N VAL A 199 -2.99 -15.48 9.92
CA VAL A 199 -1.72 -16.06 9.49
C VAL A 199 -1.90 -17.47 8.95
N VAL A 200 -1.06 -17.85 7.99
CA VAL A 200 -1.02 -19.21 7.42
C VAL A 200 0.42 -19.73 7.43
N PRO A 201 0.62 -21.05 7.58
CA PRO A 201 1.97 -21.61 7.65
C PRO A 201 2.64 -21.61 6.27
N VAL A 202 3.96 -21.48 6.29
CA VAL A 202 4.86 -21.73 5.16
C VAL A 202 5.61 -23.04 5.43
N GLU A 203 5.61 -23.92 4.44
CA GLU A 203 6.29 -25.21 4.52
C GLU A 203 7.82 -25.06 4.43
N ALA A 204 8.54 -26.13 4.78
CA ALA A 204 10.01 -26.14 4.76
C ALA A 204 10.63 -25.86 3.38
N ASP A 205 9.93 -26.15 2.29
CA ASP A 205 10.36 -25.87 0.90
C ASP A 205 10.01 -24.44 0.43
N GLY A 206 9.50 -23.61 1.35
CA GLY A 206 9.05 -22.25 1.11
C GLY A 206 7.65 -22.15 0.50
N SER A 207 6.95 -23.25 0.29
CA SER A 207 5.62 -23.23 -0.33
C SER A 207 4.52 -22.89 0.68
N ALA A 208 3.43 -22.30 0.18
CA ALA A 208 2.23 -22.02 0.96
C ALA A 208 0.98 -22.26 0.12
N HIS A 209 -0.10 -22.76 0.73
CA HIS A 209 -1.36 -23.05 0.05
C HIS A 209 -2.52 -22.73 1.00
N PHE A 210 -3.33 -21.74 0.66
CA PHE A 210 -4.28 -21.15 1.61
C PHE A 210 -5.46 -20.43 0.96
N LEU A 211 -6.49 -20.20 1.77
CA LEU A 211 -7.69 -19.44 1.41
C LEU A 211 -7.48 -17.94 1.64
N VAL A 212 -8.00 -17.13 0.73
CA VAL A 212 -8.04 -15.67 0.81
C VAL A 212 -9.45 -15.15 0.52
N PRO A 213 -9.86 -14.02 1.11
CA PRO A 213 -11.12 -13.38 0.74
C PRO A 213 -11.05 -12.84 -0.70
N ALA A 214 -12.14 -13.01 -1.46
CA ALA A 214 -12.27 -12.48 -2.81
C ALA A 214 -12.77 -11.03 -2.82
N ASP A 215 -12.49 -10.33 -3.93
CA ASP A 215 -12.86 -8.93 -4.18
C ASP A 215 -12.37 -7.95 -3.08
N ARG A 216 -11.18 -8.23 -2.53
CA ARG A 216 -10.48 -7.41 -1.54
C ARG A 216 -9.08 -7.01 -2.02
N CYS A 217 -8.54 -5.92 -1.48
CA CYS A 217 -7.17 -5.46 -1.75
C CYS A 217 -6.18 -6.17 -0.81
N ILE A 218 -5.89 -7.43 -1.11
CA ILE A 218 -5.08 -8.31 -0.26
C ILE A 218 -3.60 -8.11 -0.52
N TYR A 219 -2.80 -8.10 0.53
CA TYR A 219 -1.34 -8.14 0.42
C TYR A 219 -0.77 -9.05 1.52
N PHE A 220 0.44 -9.56 1.29
CA PHE A 220 1.07 -10.50 2.21
C PHE A 220 2.26 -9.90 2.95
N GLN A 221 2.48 -10.35 4.18
CA GLN A 221 3.71 -10.14 4.93
C GLN A 221 4.36 -11.49 5.21
N ALA A 222 5.59 -11.68 4.75
CA ALA A 222 6.40 -12.84 5.11
C ALA A 222 6.92 -12.64 6.55
N LEU A 223 6.61 -13.58 7.44
CA LEU A 223 6.95 -13.48 8.86
C LEU A 223 8.00 -14.52 9.26
N ASP A 224 8.89 -14.15 10.16
CA ASP A 224 9.78 -15.09 10.84
C ASP A 224 9.09 -15.87 11.97
N GLU A 225 9.87 -16.69 12.68
CA GLU A 225 9.41 -17.49 13.83
C GLU A 225 8.85 -16.65 14.99
N ASN A 226 9.23 -15.38 15.07
CA ASN A 226 8.78 -14.42 16.10
C ASN A 226 7.58 -13.59 15.62
N TYR A 227 6.98 -13.93 14.48
CA TYR A 227 5.88 -13.21 13.83
C TYR A 227 6.25 -11.76 13.43
N MET A 228 7.53 -11.45 13.26
CA MET A 228 8.00 -10.17 12.74
C MET A 228 8.08 -10.23 11.22
N GLU A 229 7.65 -9.15 10.56
CA GLU A 229 7.75 -9.03 9.11
C GLU A 229 9.20 -8.95 8.62
N LEU A 230 9.56 -9.92 7.77
CA LEU A 230 10.79 -9.92 6.99
C LEU A 230 10.65 -9.03 5.76
N GLN A 231 9.52 -9.15 5.06
CA GLN A 231 9.21 -8.39 3.85
C GLN A 231 7.70 -8.38 3.61
N ARG A 232 7.19 -7.30 3.01
CA ARG A 232 5.79 -7.19 2.57
C ARG A 232 5.68 -6.90 1.10
N GLU A 233 4.58 -7.34 0.53
CA GLU A 233 4.09 -6.82 -0.73
C GLU A 233 3.67 -5.34 -0.53
N ARG A 234 4.19 -4.44 -1.39
CA ARG A 234 3.86 -2.99 -1.38
C ARG A 234 2.77 -2.62 -2.37
N THR A 235 2.19 -3.61 -3.03
CA THR A 235 0.98 -3.53 -3.83
C THR A 235 -0.06 -4.47 -3.22
N TYR A 236 -1.20 -4.61 -3.86
CA TYR A 236 -2.23 -5.57 -3.48
C TYR A 236 -2.61 -6.45 -4.67
N VAL A 237 -2.96 -7.69 -4.36
CA VAL A 237 -3.56 -8.67 -5.25
C VAL A 237 -5.07 -8.70 -5.01
N ASN A 238 -5.83 -8.66 -6.10
CA ASN A 238 -7.27 -8.92 -6.07
C ASN A 238 -7.55 -10.31 -6.64
N TYR A 239 -8.34 -11.08 -5.89
CA TYR A 239 -8.82 -12.40 -6.30
C TYR A 239 -10.30 -12.33 -6.62
N ARG A 240 -10.74 -13.06 -7.64
CA ARG A 240 -12.17 -13.25 -7.94
C ARG A 240 -12.77 -14.39 -7.13
N PRO A 241 -14.07 -14.35 -6.82
CA PRO A 241 -14.72 -15.45 -6.12
C PRO A 241 -14.58 -16.76 -6.90
N GLY A 242 -14.12 -17.82 -6.24
CA GLY A 242 -13.85 -19.12 -6.85
C GLY A 242 -12.53 -19.24 -7.62
N GLU A 243 -11.72 -18.18 -7.64
CA GLU A 243 -10.42 -18.21 -8.32
C GLU A 243 -9.42 -19.14 -7.58
N LYS A 244 -8.58 -19.83 -8.37
CA LYS A 244 -7.39 -20.52 -7.89
C LYS A 244 -6.19 -19.91 -8.61
N ARG A 245 -5.29 -19.25 -7.88
CA ARG A 245 -4.11 -18.58 -8.43
C ARG A 245 -2.84 -19.11 -7.80
N SER A 246 -1.80 -19.31 -8.61
CA SER A 246 -0.46 -19.66 -8.16
C SER A 246 0.52 -18.53 -8.48
N CYS A 247 1.39 -18.21 -7.53
CA CYS A 247 2.58 -17.37 -7.72
C CYS A 247 3.83 -18.25 -7.57
N VAL A 248 4.88 -17.96 -8.33
CA VAL A 248 6.24 -18.49 -8.16
C VAL A 248 6.82 -18.09 -6.80
N GLY A 249 6.67 -16.83 -6.40
CA GLY A 249 7.12 -16.28 -5.12
C GLY A 249 6.59 -14.86 -4.85
N CYS A 250 6.93 -14.29 -3.69
CA CYS A 250 6.33 -13.02 -3.25
C CYS A 250 6.84 -11.78 -4.00
N HIS A 251 7.97 -11.87 -4.70
CA HIS A 251 8.54 -10.77 -5.47
C HIS A 251 8.94 -11.19 -6.90
N GLU A 252 8.11 -12.02 -7.54
CA GLU A 252 8.23 -12.33 -8.98
C GLU A 252 7.89 -11.13 -9.88
N THR A 253 8.28 -11.24 -11.14
CA THR A 253 7.86 -10.37 -12.25
C THR A 253 7.00 -11.19 -13.23
N PRO A 254 6.19 -10.55 -14.10
CA PRO A 254 5.30 -11.25 -15.02
C PRO A 254 5.99 -12.27 -15.96
N ASN A 255 7.29 -12.12 -16.20
CA ASN A 255 8.07 -13.02 -17.05
C ASN A 255 8.73 -14.16 -16.26
N ASN A 256 8.63 -14.17 -14.93
CA ASN A 256 9.17 -15.26 -14.14
C ASN A 256 8.30 -16.50 -14.33
N SER A 257 8.95 -17.56 -14.80
CA SER A 257 8.36 -18.90 -14.75
C SER A 257 8.74 -19.57 -13.45
N PRO A 258 7.88 -20.44 -12.89
CA PRO A 258 8.26 -21.26 -11.77
C PRO A 258 9.49 -22.09 -12.16
N PRO A 259 10.49 -22.23 -11.29
CA PRO A 259 11.62 -23.11 -11.56
C PRO A 259 11.08 -24.52 -11.84
N SER A 260 11.65 -25.22 -12.82
CA SER A 260 11.30 -26.61 -13.12
C SER A 260 11.65 -27.46 -11.90
N ARG A 261 10.64 -27.73 -11.06
CA ARG A 261 10.77 -28.59 -9.89
C ARG A 261 10.29 -29.98 -10.30
N THR A 262 11.14 -30.98 -10.12
CA THR A 262 10.79 -32.40 -10.28
C THR A 262 9.79 -32.89 -9.22
N ARG A 263 9.55 -32.12 -8.16
CA ARG A 263 8.67 -32.47 -7.04
C ARG A 263 7.60 -31.41 -6.80
N MET A 264 6.38 -31.87 -6.55
CA MET A 264 5.25 -31.04 -6.15
C MET A 264 5.55 -30.33 -4.81
N ALA A 265 5.21 -29.04 -4.74
CA ALA A 265 5.33 -28.23 -3.53
C ALA A 265 4.65 -28.89 -2.32
N LEU A 266 5.29 -28.86 -1.15
CA LEU A 266 4.79 -29.52 0.05
C LEU A 266 3.38 -29.04 0.44
N ALA A 267 3.10 -27.74 0.27
CA ALA A 267 1.82 -27.16 0.64
C ALA A 267 0.65 -27.69 -0.19
N LEU A 268 0.90 -28.20 -1.40
CA LEU A 268 -0.11 -28.80 -2.28
C LEU A 268 -0.46 -30.25 -1.91
N LYS A 269 0.28 -30.88 -0.99
CA LYS A 269 -0.01 -32.23 -0.48
C LYS A 269 -1.15 -32.25 0.55
N ARG A 270 -1.70 -31.09 0.90
CA ARG A 270 -2.78 -30.92 1.88
C ARG A 270 -3.81 -29.91 1.37
N PRO A 271 -5.03 -29.90 1.94
CA PRO A 271 -6.00 -28.85 1.65
C PRO A 271 -5.46 -27.44 1.96
N PRO A 272 -6.01 -26.39 1.31
CA PRO A 272 -5.60 -25.02 1.57
C PRO A 272 -5.87 -24.65 3.04
N SER A 273 -4.87 -24.05 3.70
CA SER A 273 -5.01 -23.54 5.06
C SER A 273 -6.08 -22.46 5.13
N LYS A 274 -6.92 -22.53 6.16
CA LYS A 274 -7.73 -21.39 6.60
C LYS A 274 -6.83 -20.44 7.40
N PRO A 275 -6.91 -19.12 7.21
CA PRO A 275 -6.18 -18.17 8.03
C PRO A 275 -6.53 -18.33 9.51
N GLY A 276 -5.51 -18.49 10.36
CA GLY A 276 -5.64 -18.67 11.81
C GLY A 276 -5.24 -17.44 12.61
N PRO A 277 -5.53 -17.40 13.92
CA PRO A 277 -5.04 -16.35 14.81
C PRO A 277 -3.53 -16.46 15.01
N GLN A 278 -2.88 -15.31 15.18
CA GLN A 278 -1.51 -15.23 15.71
C GLN A 278 -1.54 -15.19 17.26
N PRO A 279 -0.41 -15.43 17.95
CA PRO A 279 -0.37 -15.42 19.41
C PRO A 279 -0.99 -14.15 20.02
N GLY A 280 -1.92 -14.33 20.95
CA GLY A 280 -2.62 -13.24 21.64
C GLY A 280 -3.92 -12.75 20.97
N ASP A 281 -4.25 -13.25 19.78
CA ASP A 281 -5.50 -12.93 19.10
C ASP A 281 -6.59 -13.97 19.40
N ARG A 282 -7.81 -13.51 19.68
CA ARG A 282 -8.97 -14.39 19.90
C ARG A 282 -9.51 -14.98 18.58
N THR A 283 -9.38 -14.23 17.50
CA THR A 283 -9.89 -14.56 16.16
C THR A 283 -8.81 -14.28 15.13
N ALA A 284 -8.85 -14.99 14.01
CA ALA A 284 -7.90 -14.77 12.90
C ALA A 284 -8.01 -13.35 12.33
N ALA A 285 -9.25 -12.90 12.09
CA ALA A 285 -9.52 -11.61 11.50
C ALA A 285 -9.72 -10.53 12.58
N ARG A 286 -9.05 -9.38 12.42
CA ARG A 286 -9.21 -8.21 13.29
C ARG A 286 -8.74 -6.91 12.65
N ALA A 287 -9.29 -5.80 13.13
CA ALA A 287 -8.78 -4.47 12.83
C ALA A 287 -7.47 -4.24 13.59
N ILE A 288 -6.53 -3.51 12.99
CA ILE A 288 -5.34 -3.04 13.72
C ILE A 288 -5.69 -1.68 14.33
N HIS A 289 -5.67 -1.58 15.66
CA HIS A 289 -6.14 -0.36 16.32
C HIS A 289 -5.29 -0.04 17.55
N TYR A 290 -4.56 1.07 17.49
CA TYR A 290 -3.55 1.41 18.49
C TYR A 290 -4.08 1.42 19.95
N PRO A 291 -5.24 2.04 20.25
CA PRO A 291 -5.79 2.04 21.61
C PRO A 291 -6.09 0.65 22.19
N THR A 292 -6.37 -0.36 21.37
CA THR A 292 -6.65 -1.72 21.84
C THR A 292 -5.47 -2.67 21.71
N ASP A 293 -4.57 -2.41 20.77
CA ASP A 293 -3.48 -3.33 20.46
C ASP A 293 -2.19 -2.95 21.19
N VAL A 294 -1.91 -1.64 21.28
CA VAL A 294 -0.60 -1.13 21.72
C VAL A 294 -0.70 -0.50 23.10
N GLN A 295 -1.66 0.43 23.29
CA GLN A 295 -1.74 1.18 24.55
C GLN A 295 -1.83 0.25 25.79
N PRO A 296 -2.63 -0.84 25.81
CA PRO A 296 -2.69 -1.71 26.98
C PRO A 296 -1.36 -2.40 27.30
N VAL A 297 -0.54 -2.69 26.29
CA VAL A 297 0.81 -3.25 26.48
C VAL A 297 1.72 -2.18 27.10
N LEU A 298 1.66 -0.94 26.61
CA LEU A 298 2.43 0.17 27.20
C LEU A 298 2.00 0.45 28.65
N ASP A 299 0.70 0.44 28.91
CA ASP A 299 0.11 0.66 30.23
C ASP A 299 0.65 -0.34 31.25
N LYS A 300 0.65 -1.62 30.87
CA LYS A 300 1.05 -2.73 31.74
C LYS A 300 2.56 -2.80 31.98
N TYR A 301 3.38 -2.51 30.96
CA TYR A 301 4.81 -2.82 31.00
C TYR A 301 5.75 -1.62 30.97
N CYS A 302 5.26 -0.43 30.59
CA CYS A 302 6.14 0.72 30.30
C CYS A 302 5.88 1.93 31.20
N LEU A 303 4.64 2.17 31.65
CA LEU A 303 4.28 3.43 32.31
C LEU A 303 4.96 3.69 33.64
N ARG A 304 5.45 2.66 34.35
CA ARG A 304 6.21 2.85 35.60
C ARG A 304 7.41 3.78 35.41
N CYS A 305 8.07 3.70 34.25
CA CYS A 305 9.22 4.54 33.91
C CYS A 305 8.88 5.64 32.89
N HIS A 306 7.82 5.43 32.09
CA HIS A 306 7.42 6.28 30.97
C HIS A 306 6.03 6.91 31.16
N GLY A 307 5.67 7.23 32.40
CA GLY A 307 4.41 7.88 32.75
C GLY A 307 4.39 9.40 32.49
N ALA A 308 3.33 10.07 32.94
CA ALA A 308 3.17 11.51 32.74
C ALA A 308 4.18 12.36 33.53
N SER A 309 4.58 11.90 34.71
CA SER A 309 5.46 12.64 35.62
C SER A 309 6.92 12.19 35.45
N ASN A 310 7.80 13.11 35.07
CA ASN A 310 9.23 12.90 34.86
C ASN A 310 9.59 11.61 34.08
N PRO A 311 9.05 11.41 32.87
CA PRO A 311 9.30 10.18 32.10
C PRO A 311 10.78 10.01 31.76
N LYS A 312 11.31 8.80 31.96
CA LYS A 312 12.66 8.45 31.51
C LYS A 312 12.81 8.72 30.00
N ALA A 313 13.98 9.23 29.63
CA ALA A 313 14.31 9.69 28.26
C ALA A 313 13.32 10.75 27.70
N LYS A 314 12.60 11.46 28.58
CA LYS A 314 11.52 12.40 28.23
C LYS A 314 10.43 11.74 27.37
N LEU A 315 10.26 10.42 27.47
CA LEU A 315 9.36 9.64 26.63
C LEU A 315 8.10 9.30 27.41
N ASP A 316 7.05 10.10 27.25
CA ASP A 316 5.73 9.86 27.84
C ASP A 316 4.93 8.89 26.94
N LEU A 317 4.60 7.73 27.49
CA LEU A 317 3.87 6.64 26.84
C LEU A 317 2.43 6.49 27.34
N THR A 318 1.88 7.52 28.00
CA THR A 318 0.50 7.51 28.47
C THR A 318 -0.51 7.55 27.33
N GLY A 319 -1.68 6.95 27.56
CA GLY A 319 -2.84 6.99 26.66
C GLY A 319 -3.57 8.35 26.63
N ALA A 320 -3.02 9.40 27.25
CA ALA A 320 -3.68 10.71 27.36
C ALA A 320 -4.08 11.25 25.98
N LEU A 321 -5.36 11.64 25.84
CA LEU A 321 -5.91 12.13 24.58
C LEU A 321 -5.22 13.42 24.15
N THR A 322 -4.80 13.46 22.89
CA THR A 322 -4.38 14.69 22.19
C THR A 322 -5.45 15.10 21.19
N THR A 323 -5.23 16.20 20.46
CA THR A 323 -6.13 16.69 19.42
C THR A 323 -6.62 15.57 18.49
N HIS A 324 -5.73 14.65 18.11
CA HIS A 324 -6.04 13.63 17.12
C HIS A 324 -5.71 12.20 17.51
N PHE A 325 -4.89 11.97 18.54
CA PHE A 325 -4.39 10.65 18.89
C PHE A 325 -4.23 10.53 20.42
N SER A 326 -3.24 9.78 20.87
CA SER A 326 -2.76 9.78 22.25
C SER A 326 -1.32 10.28 22.34
N ARG A 327 -0.92 10.67 23.54
CA ARG A 327 0.44 11.16 23.86
C ARG A 327 1.50 10.15 23.48
N SER A 328 1.31 8.89 23.86
CA SER A 328 2.16 7.74 23.52
C SER A 328 2.42 7.60 22.02
N TYR A 329 1.37 7.59 21.22
CA TYR A 329 1.44 7.44 19.76
C TYR A 329 2.23 8.60 19.13
N GLU A 330 1.91 9.83 19.53
CA GLU A 330 2.60 11.01 19.03
C GLU A 330 4.08 11.03 19.43
N ASN A 331 4.41 10.61 20.66
CA ASN A 331 5.80 10.52 21.10
C ASN A 331 6.60 9.46 20.32
N ILE A 332 6.03 8.27 20.10
CA ILE A 332 6.68 7.20 19.33
C ILE A 332 6.92 7.64 17.87
N THR A 333 5.90 8.21 17.24
CA THR A 333 5.94 8.61 15.82
C THR A 333 6.78 9.87 15.59
N ARG A 334 6.62 10.94 16.38
CA ARG A 334 7.43 12.18 16.23
C ARG A 334 8.92 11.93 16.44
N ARG A 335 9.28 10.97 17.30
CA ARG A 335 10.68 10.58 17.55
C ARG A 335 11.20 9.53 16.57
N ARG A 336 10.39 9.11 15.58
CA ARG A 336 10.76 8.10 14.58
C ARG A 336 11.29 6.81 15.22
N LEU A 337 10.69 6.37 16.33
CA LEU A 337 11.09 5.12 16.99
C LEU A 337 10.61 3.89 16.20
N VAL A 338 9.59 4.07 15.36
CA VAL A 338 9.13 3.09 14.37
C VAL A 338 9.54 3.53 12.98
N LYS A 339 9.98 2.58 12.16
CA LYS A 339 10.38 2.80 10.77
C LYS A 339 9.25 2.37 9.84
N THR A 340 8.54 3.35 9.29
CA THR A 340 7.41 3.15 8.39
C THR A 340 7.74 3.59 6.97
N PHE A 341 6.87 3.23 6.02
CA PHE A 341 6.71 4.04 4.82
C PHE A 341 5.96 5.31 5.21
N ASP A 342 6.61 6.45 5.06
CA ASP A 342 6.09 7.73 5.53
C ASP A 342 5.23 8.36 4.44
N GLU A 343 4.14 8.97 4.87
CA GLU A 343 3.30 9.75 3.99
C GLU A 343 4.11 10.95 3.45
N GLY A 344 4.27 11.02 2.13
CA GLY A 344 5.05 12.09 1.50
C GLY A 344 6.57 11.93 1.64
N SER A 345 7.12 10.76 1.99
CA SER A 345 8.55 10.49 1.71
C SER A 345 8.82 10.12 0.24
N ASP A 346 7.75 9.86 -0.52
CA ASP A 346 7.78 9.33 -1.89
C ASP A 346 7.89 10.40 -2.99
N TRP A 347 8.23 11.65 -2.65
CA TRP A 347 8.36 12.73 -3.65
C TRP A 347 9.40 12.42 -4.73
N GLY A 348 10.33 11.47 -4.54
CA GLY A 348 11.35 11.07 -5.54
C GLY A 348 11.05 9.77 -6.29
N GLY A 349 9.84 9.22 -6.15
CA GLY A 349 9.51 7.87 -6.61
C GLY A 349 9.80 6.80 -5.55
N THR A 350 9.21 5.62 -5.74
CA THR A 350 9.25 4.55 -4.73
C THR A 350 10.18 3.42 -5.19
N PRO A 351 11.48 3.43 -4.82
CA PRO A 351 12.38 2.34 -5.12
C PRO A 351 11.97 1.06 -4.39
N TYR A 352 12.48 -0.06 -4.87
CA TYR A 352 12.42 -1.32 -4.14
C TYR A 352 12.98 -1.14 -2.72
N ALA A 353 12.22 -1.60 -1.72
CA ALA A 353 12.64 -1.58 -0.33
C ALA A 353 13.18 -2.98 0.03
N PRO A 354 14.47 -3.12 0.38
CA PRO A 354 15.03 -4.42 0.75
C PRO A 354 14.32 -5.03 1.97
N PRO A 355 14.38 -6.37 2.14
CA PRO A 355 13.85 -7.01 3.35
C PRO A 355 14.43 -6.39 4.63
N LYS A 356 13.62 -6.36 5.70
CA LYS A 356 13.96 -5.81 7.02
C LYS A 356 14.38 -4.32 7.02
N SER A 357 14.19 -3.58 5.93
CA SER A 357 14.52 -2.14 5.86
C SER A 357 13.44 -1.22 6.46
N VAL A 358 12.25 -1.77 6.71
CA VAL A 358 11.09 -1.13 7.33
C VAL A 358 10.41 -2.11 8.29
N GLY A 359 9.43 -1.62 9.06
CA GLY A 359 8.65 -2.47 9.95
C GLY A 359 9.39 -2.83 11.23
N SER A 360 9.01 -3.95 11.83
CA SER A 360 9.44 -4.39 13.17
C SER A 360 10.95 -4.60 13.29
N HIS A 361 11.58 -5.25 12.31
CA HIS A 361 13.05 -5.47 12.31
C HIS A 361 13.83 -4.15 12.25
N ALA A 362 13.33 -3.15 11.52
CA ALA A 362 14.01 -1.86 11.34
C ALA A 362 13.69 -0.84 12.45
N SER A 363 12.75 -1.14 13.34
CA SER A 363 12.21 -0.19 14.31
C SER A 363 12.96 -0.25 15.63
N ARG A 364 13.64 0.84 16.00
CA ARG A 364 14.33 1.00 17.30
C ARG A 364 13.43 0.69 18.49
N PHE A 365 12.13 1.00 18.38
CA PHE A 365 11.12 0.65 19.38
C PHE A 365 11.07 -0.86 19.64
N ILE A 366 10.95 -1.67 18.58
CA ILE A 366 10.90 -3.14 18.68
C ILE A 366 12.25 -3.70 19.13
N THR A 367 13.37 -3.16 18.62
CA THR A 367 14.71 -3.54 19.09
C THR A 367 14.85 -3.34 20.60
N GLN A 368 14.43 -2.19 21.12
CA GLN A 368 14.48 -1.90 22.55
C GLN A 368 13.54 -2.81 23.36
N VAL A 369 12.33 -3.05 22.87
CA VAL A 369 11.37 -3.98 23.51
C VAL A 369 11.95 -5.39 23.63
N ARG A 370 12.63 -5.89 22.58
CA ARG A 370 13.28 -7.22 22.62
C ARG A 370 14.50 -7.25 23.54
N LYS A 371 15.25 -6.16 23.61
CA LYS A 371 16.41 -6.02 24.52
C LYS A 371 15.98 -5.96 26.00
N GLY A 372 14.77 -5.48 26.28
CA GLY A 372 14.32 -5.14 27.64
C GLY A 372 14.81 -3.76 28.07
N CYS A 373 14.51 -3.35 29.31
CA CYS A 373 14.91 -2.05 29.85
C CYS A 373 15.61 -2.22 31.20
N THR A 374 16.58 -1.36 31.51
CA THR A 374 17.23 -1.33 32.82
C THR A 374 16.18 -1.09 33.92
N GLY A 375 16.02 -2.05 34.83
CA GLY A 375 14.98 -2.05 35.88
C GLY A 375 13.64 -2.65 35.43
N ASN A 376 13.59 -3.32 34.28
CA ASN A 376 12.51 -4.20 33.83
C ASN A 376 13.08 -5.29 32.91
N ASP A 377 13.62 -6.35 33.51
CA ASP A 377 14.25 -7.46 32.79
C ASP A 377 13.23 -8.48 32.25
N ARG A 378 11.92 -8.24 32.49
CA ARG A 378 10.86 -9.10 31.98
C ARG A 378 10.79 -8.99 30.46
N LYS A 379 11.12 -10.09 29.78
CA LYS A 379 10.71 -10.29 28.39
C LYS A 379 9.19 -10.24 28.32
N LEU A 380 8.65 -9.48 27.37
CA LEU A 380 7.21 -9.47 27.12
C LEU A 380 6.74 -10.89 26.76
N PRO A 381 5.55 -11.32 27.25
CA PRO A 381 4.89 -12.50 26.72
C PRO A 381 4.77 -12.40 25.20
N LEU A 382 4.88 -13.53 24.49
CA LEU A 382 4.85 -13.56 23.02
C LEU A 382 3.59 -12.86 22.48
N ALA A 383 2.43 -13.09 23.10
CA ALA A 383 1.17 -12.45 22.73
C ALA A 383 1.25 -10.90 22.71
N ASP A 384 1.83 -10.30 23.76
CA ASP A 384 1.95 -8.84 23.87
C ASP A 384 3.02 -8.28 22.92
N PHE A 385 4.13 -9.01 22.74
CA PHE A 385 5.15 -8.67 21.76
C PHE A 385 4.60 -8.66 20.34
N VAL A 386 3.86 -9.70 19.97
CA VAL A 386 3.29 -9.86 18.62
C VAL A 386 2.28 -8.76 18.32
N ARG A 387 1.53 -8.25 19.31
CA ARG A 387 0.67 -7.07 19.13
C ARG A 387 1.47 -5.83 18.74
N LEU A 388 2.58 -5.55 19.43
CA LEU A 388 3.46 -4.42 19.11
C LEU A 388 4.08 -4.58 17.72
N ALA A 389 4.64 -5.75 17.42
CA ALA A 389 5.26 -6.05 16.12
C ALA A 389 4.24 -5.91 14.98
N THR A 390 3.06 -6.48 15.13
CA THR A 390 1.99 -6.41 14.12
C THR A 390 1.52 -4.98 13.87
N TRP A 391 1.42 -4.15 14.91
CA TRP A 391 1.08 -2.74 14.74
C TRP A 391 2.15 -1.98 13.94
N VAL A 392 3.43 -2.18 14.27
CA VAL A 392 4.55 -1.59 13.52
C VAL A 392 4.55 -2.08 12.07
N ASP A 393 4.37 -3.38 11.87
CA ASP A 393 4.30 -4.02 10.55
C ASP A 393 3.04 -3.57 9.78
N ALA A 394 1.95 -3.21 10.44
CA ALA A 394 0.79 -2.57 9.80
C ALA A 394 1.05 -1.09 9.41
N ASN A 395 2.31 -0.65 9.44
CA ASN A 395 2.75 0.72 9.15
C ASN A 395 2.27 1.74 10.19
N ALA A 396 2.22 1.32 11.46
CA ALA A 396 1.95 2.15 12.63
C ALA A 396 0.65 2.98 12.55
N GLN A 397 -0.44 2.40 12.04
CA GLN A 397 -1.74 3.08 12.02
C GLN A 397 -2.28 3.31 13.44
N TYR A 398 -3.05 4.38 13.64
CA TYR A 398 -3.71 4.62 14.93
C TYR A 398 -5.14 4.08 14.92
N TYR A 399 -5.92 4.48 13.91
CA TYR A 399 -7.33 4.13 13.79
C TYR A 399 -7.51 2.87 12.94
N GLY A 400 -8.26 1.89 13.47
CA GLY A 400 -8.63 0.68 12.73
C GLY A 400 -9.85 0.85 11.83
N THR A 401 -10.36 2.07 11.67
CA THR A 401 -11.55 2.38 10.86
C THR A 401 -11.54 3.82 10.38
N TYR A 402 -12.09 4.04 9.20
CA TYR A 402 -12.34 5.37 8.65
C TYR A 402 -13.48 6.12 9.36
N TYR A 403 -14.35 5.41 10.07
CA TYR A 403 -15.55 5.99 10.69
C TYR A 403 -15.26 6.66 12.03
N GLY A 404 -16.17 7.55 12.42
CA GLY A 404 -16.15 8.26 13.69
C GLY A 404 -15.33 9.54 13.72
N ARG A 405 -15.62 10.33 14.75
CA ARG A 405 -15.05 11.65 14.98
C ARG A 405 -13.68 11.50 15.64
N LYS A 406 -12.64 12.10 15.06
CA LYS A 406 -11.25 11.90 15.51
C LYS A 406 -10.69 13.08 16.32
N ASN A 407 -11.25 14.28 16.14
CA ASN A 407 -10.80 15.49 16.84
C ASN A 407 -11.32 15.50 18.29
N ILE A 408 -10.44 15.78 19.27
CA ILE A 408 -10.73 15.77 20.70
C ILE A 408 -11.88 16.69 21.12
N ARG A 409 -12.20 17.74 20.33
CA ARG A 409 -13.35 18.61 20.58
C ARG A 409 -14.69 17.85 20.66
N PHE A 410 -14.73 16.65 20.08
CA PHE A 410 -15.89 15.78 20.07
C PHE A 410 -15.83 14.68 21.14
N LYS A 411 -14.96 14.78 22.15
CA LYS A 411 -14.72 13.71 23.13
C LYS A 411 -15.98 13.18 23.82
N ASP A 412 -17.00 14.03 23.96
CA ASP A 412 -18.27 13.69 24.64
C ASP A 412 -19.34 13.15 23.66
N HIS A 413 -19.02 13.07 22.36
CA HIS A 413 -19.93 12.56 21.34
C HIS A 413 -19.87 11.02 21.27
N PRO A 414 -20.99 10.29 21.13
CA PRO A 414 -21.01 8.83 21.12
C PRO A 414 -20.18 8.18 20.00
N ASN A 415 -20.02 8.88 18.88
CA ASN A 415 -19.19 8.45 17.74
C ASN A 415 -17.72 8.94 17.80
N PHE A 416 -17.23 9.37 18.97
CA PHE A 416 -15.84 9.77 19.14
C PHE A 416 -14.92 8.56 19.19
N ARG A 417 -13.97 8.51 18.24
CA ARG A 417 -12.91 7.48 18.15
C ARG A 417 -13.41 6.05 18.48
N PRO A 418 -14.42 5.54 17.74
CA PRO A 418 -15.02 4.25 18.06
C PRO A 418 -13.98 3.14 17.93
N VAL A 419 -14.12 2.12 18.79
CA VAL A 419 -13.38 0.86 18.69
C VAL A 419 -14.07 -0.02 17.64
N PRO A 420 -13.47 -0.27 16.48
CA PRO A 420 -14.14 -1.00 15.42
C PRO A 420 -14.10 -2.52 15.65
N THR A 421 -15.20 -3.19 15.35
CA THR A 421 -15.14 -4.63 15.04
C THR A 421 -14.48 -4.84 13.67
N PHE A 422 -14.06 -6.07 13.37
CA PHE A 422 -13.52 -6.41 12.04
C PHE A 422 -14.52 -6.07 10.92
N ALA A 423 -15.79 -6.45 11.08
CA ALA A 423 -16.84 -6.18 10.10
C ALA A 423 -17.03 -4.66 9.86
N GLN A 424 -16.98 -3.86 10.93
CA GLN A 424 -17.09 -2.40 10.82
C GLN A 424 -15.86 -1.77 10.15
N ALA A 425 -14.67 -2.32 10.38
CA ALA A 425 -13.43 -1.83 9.78
C ALA A 425 -13.41 -2.00 8.25
N ILE A 426 -13.98 -3.10 7.73
CA ILE A 426 -14.03 -3.41 6.29
C ILE A 426 -15.34 -2.97 5.61
N SER A 427 -16.27 -2.37 6.36
CA SER A 427 -17.57 -1.97 5.86
C SER A 427 -17.46 -0.78 4.91
N THR A 428 -18.17 -0.84 3.79
CA THR A 428 -18.31 0.29 2.85
C THR A 428 -19.41 1.27 3.26
N VAL A 429 -20.17 0.94 4.32
CA VAL A 429 -21.24 1.76 4.89
C VAL A 429 -20.88 2.12 6.33
N CYS A 430 -21.17 3.37 6.70
CA CYS A 430 -20.96 3.85 8.06
C CYS A 430 -21.85 3.06 9.03
N PRO A 431 -21.25 2.33 9.99
CA PRO A 431 -22.00 1.49 10.92
C PRO A 431 -22.77 2.32 11.96
N THR A 432 -22.49 3.63 12.04
CA THR A 432 -23.18 4.54 12.95
C THR A 432 -24.50 5.02 12.32
N PRO A 433 -25.62 4.93 13.04
CA PRO A 433 -26.92 5.50 12.63
C PRO A 433 -26.81 6.99 12.28
N MET A 434 -27.58 7.47 11.29
CA MET A 434 -27.45 8.83 10.76
C MET A 434 -27.59 9.94 11.82
N ASP A 435 -28.51 9.76 12.77
CA ASP A 435 -28.73 10.65 13.92
C ASP A 435 -27.53 10.72 14.87
N LYS A 436 -26.63 9.73 14.81
CA LYS A 436 -25.43 9.62 15.65
C LYS A 436 -24.12 9.79 14.87
N ARG A 437 -24.16 10.10 13.57
CA ARG A 437 -22.96 10.22 12.72
C ARG A 437 -22.08 11.41 13.12
#